data_AF-A0A7X6X207-F1
#
_entry.id   AF-A0A7X6X207-F1
#
_cell.length_a   1.000
_cell.length_b   1.000
_cell.length_c   1.000
_cell.angle_alpha   90.00
_cell.angle_beta   90.00
_cell.angle_gamma   90.00
#
_symmetry.space_group_name_H-M   'P 1'
#
loop_
_entity.id
_entity.type
_entity.pdbx_description
1 polymer ?
#
loop_
_entity_poly.entity_id
_entity_poly.type
_entity_poly.pdbx_seq_one_letter_code
_entity_poly.pdbx_strand_id
1 'polypeptide(L)'
;MALVIIILLSGSLLFYLTKPFDYGILIIYAALFLAILFLAVHLLIRWKMPQADEFLFPGIGLLTVLGLLFIYQSDPALAARQCLWT
;
A
#
# COMPACT_ATOMS: atom_id res chain seq x y z
N MET A 1 0.02 8.87 8.82
CA MET A 1 -0.95 8.89 7.69
C MET A 1 -0.31 9.33 6.39
N ALA A 2 0.10 10.60 6.25
CA ALA A 2 0.64 11.13 4.99
C ALA A 2 1.82 10.32 4.42
N LEU A 3 2.73 9.87 5.28
CA LEU A 3 3.92 9.10 4.87
C LEU A 3 3.58 7.79 4.13
N VAL A 4 2.58 7.03 4.59
CA VAL A 4 2.18 5.77 3.94
C VAL A 4 1.59 6.03 2.55
N ILE A 5 0.74 7.05 2.45
CA ILE A 5 0.12 7.46 1.18
C ILE A 5 1.19 7.96 0.20
N ILE A 6 2.16 8.75 0.68
CA ILE A 6 3.27 9.26 -0.14
C ILE A 6 4.10 8.11 -0.68
N ILE A 7 4.47 7.13 0.14
CA ILE A 7 5.25 5.96 -0.28
C ILE A 7 4.49 5.12 -1.31
N LEU A 8 3.19 4.94 -1.11
CA LEU A 8 2.35 4.17 -2.03
C LEU A 8 2.26 4.84 -3.41
N LEU A 9 1.99 6.15 -3.41
CA LEU A 9 1.86 6.93 -4.64
C LEU A 9 3.21 7.06 -5.35
N SER A 10 4.30 7.32 -4.63
CA SER A 10 5.63 7.44 -5.23
C SER A 10 6.09 6.12 -5.86
N GLY A 11 5.82 4.98 -5.22
CA GLY A 11 6.08 3.65 -5.78
C GLY A 11 5.30 3.39 -7.06
N SER A 12 4.00 3.71 -7.07
CA SER A 12 3.16 3.55 -8.27
C SER A 12 3.57 4.48 -9.42
N LEU A 13 3.99 5.71 -9.10
CA LEU A 13 4.48 6.66 -10.09
C LEU A 13 5.78 6.16 -10.72
N LEU A 14 6.73 5.68 -9.91
CA LEU A 14 7.97 5.11 -10.42
C LEU A 14 7.72 3.89 -11.32
N PHE A 15 6.76 3.04 -10.97
CA PHE A 15 6.36 1.91 -11.81
C PHE A 15 5.74 2.38 -13.14
N TYR A 16 4.82 3.35 -13.10
CA TYR A 16 4.22 3.94 -14.31
C TYR A 16 5.29 4.47 -15.28
N LEU A 17 6.34 5.10 -14.75
CA LEU A 17 7.43 5.67 -15.55
C LEU A 17 8.40 4.61 -16.10
N THR A 18 8.43 3.40 -15.55
CA THR A 18 9.45 2.38 -15.89
C THR A 18 8.89 1.15 -16.62
N LYS A 19 7.57 1.04 -16.77
CA LYS A 19 6.89 -0.14 -17.35
C LYS A 19 6.02 0.24 -18.54
N PRO A 20 5.65 -0.73 -19.40
CA PRO A 20 4.84 -0.45 -20.58
C PRO A 20 3.50 0.20 -20.19
N PHE A 21 3.02 1.10 -21.06
CA PHE A 21 1.91 2.02 -20.79
C PHE A 21 0.66 1.33 -20.22
N ASP A 22 0.27 0.18 -20.77
CA ASP A 22 -0.92 -0.57 -20.34
C ASP A 22 -0.82 -1.04 -18.87
N TYR A 23 0.36 -1.49 -18.45
CA TYR A 23 0.61 -1.90 -17.05
C TYR A 23 0.75 -0.69 -16.12
N GLY A 24 1.31 0.41 -16.62
CA GLY A 24 1.46 1.65 -15.86
C GLY A 24 0.10 2.21 -15.42
N ILE A 25 -0.87 2.32 -16.35
CA ILE A 25 -2.19 2.87 -16.04
C ILE A 25 -2.92 2.04 -14.98
N LEU A 26 -2.92 0.71 -15.13
CA LEU A 26 -3.56 -0.19 -14.18
C LEU A 26 -3.02 0.00 -12.77
N ILE A 27 -1.70 0.16 -12.63
CA ILE A 27 -1.07 0.29 -11.31
C ILE A 27 -1.37 1.63 -10.65
N ILE A 28 -1.53 2.71 -11.42
CA ILE A 28 -1.94 4.02 -10.89
C ILE A 28 -3.35 3.91 -10.30
N TYR A 29 -4.29 3.28 -11.02
CA TYR A 29 -5.65 3.09 -10.51
C TYR A 29 -5.68 2.19 -9.27
N ALA A 30 -4.91 1.09 -9.26
CA ALA A 30 -4.81 0.20 -8.10
C ALA A 30 -4.22 0.93 -6.87
N ALA A 31 -3.16 1.73 -7.07
CA ALA A 31 -2.53 2.48 -5.99
C ALA A 31 -3.45 3.59 -5.45
N LEU A 32 -4.14 4.32 -6.31
CA LEU A 32 -5.13 5.33 -5.89
C LEU A 32 -6.27 4.69 -5.10
N PHE A 33 -6.84 3.60 -5.60
CA PHE A 33 -7.90 2.87 -4.90
C PHE A 33 -7.43 2.42 -3.52
N LEU A 34 -6.24 1.82 -3.42
CA LEU A 34 -5.69 1.36 -2.16
C LEU A 34 -5.39 2.51 -1.19
N ALA A 35 -4.86 3.64 -1.67
CA ALA A 35 -4.61 4.83 -0.85
C ALA A 35 -5.91 5.41 -0.27
N ILE A 36 -6.96 5.50 -1.09
CA ILE A 36 -8.28 5.98 -0.66
C ILE A 36 -8.91 5.00 0.33
N LEU A 37 -8.85 3.70 0.05
CA LEU A 37 -9.39 2.66 0.95
C LEU A 37 -8.68 2.70 2.30
N PHE A 38 -7.35 2.81 2.30
CA PHE A 38 -6.55 2.91 3.52
C PHE A 38 -6.92 4.14 4.35
N LEU A 39 -7.09 5.30 3.70
CA LEU A 39 -7.55 6.52 4.35
C LEU A 39 -8.96 6.34 4.95
N ALA A 40 -9.89 5.75 4.19
CA ALA A 40 -11.25 5.50 4.66
C ALA A 40 -11.28 4.58 5.89
N VAL A 41 -10.51 3.49 5.89
CA VAL A 41 -10.39 2.59 7.04
C VAL A 41 -9.79 3.31 8.25
N HIS A 42 -8.74 4.11 8.05
CA HIS A 42 -8.17 4.87 9.17
C HIS A 42 -9.16 5.86 9.77
N LEU A 43 -9.86 6.64 8.94
CA LEU A 43 -10.89 7.57 9.41
C LEU A 43 -12.02 6.84 10.14
N LEU A 44 -12.43 5.67 9.65
CA LEU A 44 -13.43 4.83 10.30
C LEU A 44 -12.96 4.36 11.69
N ILE A 45 -11.70 3.91 11.81
CA ILE A 45 -11.12 3.52 13.11
C ILE A 45 -11.08 4.72 14.06
N ARG A 46 -10.62 5.89 13.60
CA ARG A 46 -10.59 7.11 14.44
C ARG A 46 -11.99 7.54 14.90
N TRP A 47 -13.00 7.34 14.05
CA TRP A 47 -14.38 7.67 14.39
C TRP A 47 -15.01 6.68 15.37
N LYS A 48 -14.83 5.37 15.15
CA LYS A 48 -15.43 4.32 15.97
C LYS A 48 -14.68 4.05 17.27
N MET A 49 -13.36 4.26 17.27
CA MET A 49 -12.46 3.95 18.38
C MET A 49 -11.50 5.13 18.62
N PRO A 50 -11.99 6.28 19.13
CA PRO A 50 -11.16 7.46 19.33
C PRO A 50 -10.04 7.25 20.36
N GLN A 51 -10.20 6.28 21.27
CA GLN A 51 -9.20 5.88 22.28
C GLN A 51 -8.15 4.91 21.73
N ALA A 52 -8.32 4.37 20.51
CA ALA A 52 -7.32 3.50 19.91
C ALA A 52 -6.06 4.30 19.54
N ASP A 53 -4.91 3.62 19.61
CA ASP A 53 -3.62 4.18 19.20
C ASP A 53 -3.69 4.68 17.74
N GLU A 54 -3.30 5.94 17.53
CA GLU A 54 -3.37 6.61 16.23
C GLU A 54 -2.30 6.16 15.23
N PHE A 55 -1.20 5.58 15.72
CA PHE A 55 -0.05 5.17 14.94
C PHE A 55 -0.04 3.68 14.62
N LEU A 56 -0.76 2.85 15.39
CA LEU A 56 -0.72 1.40 15.23
C LEU A 56 -1.18 0.94 13.84
N PHE A 57 -2.36 1.36 13.40
CA PHE A 57 -2.89 1.02 12.07
C PHE A 57 -1.96 1.48 10.93
N PRO A 58 -1.53 2.76 10.87
CA PRO A 58 -0.60 3.17 9.84
C PRO A 58 0.77 2.52 9.94
N GLY A 59 1.25 2.22 11.15
CA GLY A 59 2.52 1.53 11.37
C GLY A 59 2.51 0.12 10.83
N ILE A 60 1.45 -0.65 11.09
CA ILE A 60 1.28 -2.00 10.53
C ILE A 60 1.18 -1.96 9.01
N GLY A 61 0.46 -0.98 8.45
CA GLY A 61 0.40 -0.79 7.00
C GLY A 61 1.77 -0.56 6.37
N LEU A 62 2.59 0.31 6.99
CA LEU A 62 3.97 0.55 6.55
C LEU A 62 4.81 -0.72 6.63
N LEU A 63 4.75 -1.44 7.75
CA LEU A 63 5.51 -2.67 7.95
C LEU A 63 5.13 -3.75 6.93
N THR A 64 3.84 -3.84 6.61
CA THR A 64 3.32 -4.78 5.60
C THR A 64 3.90 -4.48 4.22
N VAL A 65 3.92 -3.21 3.80
CA VAL A 65 4.52 -2.79 2.53
C VAL A 65 6.01 -3.08 2.50
N LEU A 66 6.74 -2.77 3.57
CA LEU A 66 8.18 -3.07 3.67
C LEU A 66 8.45 -4.58 3.61
N GLY A 67 7.66 -5.39 4.32
CA GLY A 67 7.76 -6.84 4.26
C GLY A 67 7.54 -7.38 2.85
N LEU A 68 6.49 -6.92 2.16
CA LEU A 68 6.23 -7.29 0.77
C LEU A 68 7.35 -6.85 -0.18
N LEU A 69 7.95 -5.68 0.04
CA LEU A 69 9.09 -5.21 -0.76
C LEU A 69 10.32 -6.12 -0.59
N PHE A 70 10.63 -6.54 0.64
CA PHE A 70 11.73 -7.46 0.89
C PHE A 70 11.50 -8.85 0.27
N ILE A 71 10.26 -9.35 0.34
CA ILE A 71 9.89 -10.59 -0.33
C ILE A 71 9.98 -10.41 -1.85
N TYR A 72 9.47 -9.30 -2.40
CA TYR A 72 9.50 -9.02 -3.84
C TYR A 72 10.93 -8.94 -4.38
N GLN A 73 11.84 -8.39 -3.58
CA GLN A 73 13.26 -8.35 -3.92
C GLN A 73 13.90 -9.75 -3.98
N SER A 74 13.42 -10.70 -3.15
CA SER A 74 13.93 -12.07 -3.10
C SER A 74 13.27 -12.97 -4.15
N ASP A 75 11.94 -12.94 -4.22
CA ASP A 75 11.10 -13.69 -5.17
C ASP A 75 9.79 -12.90 -5.44
N PRO A 76 9.67 -12.28 -6.63
CA PRO A 76 8.47 -11.56 -7.03
C PRO A 76 7.20 -12.41 -7.05
N ALA A 77 7.31 -13.70 -7.37
CA ALA A 77 6.16 -14.62 -7.41
C ALA A 77 5.69 -14.96 -5.99
N LEU A 78 6.63 -15.15 -5.05
CA LEU A 78 6.32 -15.33 -3.64
C LEU A 78 5.65 -14.08 -3.05
N ALA A 79 6.10 -12.88 -3.42
CA ALA A 79 5.47 -11.63 -2.96
C ALA A 79 4.03 -11.49 -3.46
N ALA A 80 3.77 -11.86 -4.71
CA ALA A 80 2.41 -11.87 -5.27
C ALA A 80 1.50 -12.87 -4.52
N ARG A 81 2.00 -14.07 -4.24
CA ARG A 81 1.29 -15.07 -3.41
C ARG A 81 1.02 -14.58 -2.00
N GLN A 82 2.00 -13.91 -1.39
CA GLN A 82 1.86 -13.33 -0.05
C GLN A 82 0.90 -12.15 0.01
N CYS A 83 0.68 -11.44 -1.11
CA CYS A 83 -0.38 -10.44 -1.19
C CYS A 83 -1.77 -11.09 -1.20
N LEU A 84 -1.89 -12.27 -1.79
CA LEU A 84 -3.14 -13.01 -1.94
C LEU A 84 -3.40 -14.03 -0.81
N TRP A 85 -2.40 -14.32 0.03
CA TRP A 85 -2.43 -15.43 1.01
C TRP A 85 -2.83 -16.77 0.37
N THR A 86 -2.35 -17.04 -0.84
CA THR A 86 -2.56 -18.29 -1.61
C THR A 86 -1.24 -18.91 -2.02
#